data_AF-A0A5B8A3Q9-F1
#
_entry.id   AF-A0A5B8A3Q9-F1
#
_cell.length_a   1.000
_cell.length_b   1.000
_cell.length_c   1.000
_cell.angle_alpha   90.00
_cell.angle_beta   90.00
_cell.angle_gamma   90.00
#
_symmetry.space_group_name_H-M   'P 1'
#
loop_
_entity.id
_entity.type
_entity.pdbx_description
1 polymer ?
#
loop_
_entity_poly.entity_id
_entity_poly.type
_entity_poly.pdbx_seq_one_letter_code
_entity_poly.pdbx_strand_id
1 'polypeptide(L)'
;MDTVELFVTAAGALLIGLVLWYFFFSEREVVSAVSSLGGLQQADITVKGGYSPDVIEVERGRPVQLHFHRTEDASCSEELLLPDFHIRRELPAFQTTTIELLPQQPGTFEFTCGMHMLRGKLVVK
;
A
#
# COMPACT_ATOMS: atom_id res chain seq x y z
N MET A 1 38.55 22.13 24.72
CA MET A 1 37.99 21.49 23.51
C MET A 1 39.04 21.62 22.45
N ASP A 2 39.75 20.52 22.23
CA ASP A 2 40.80 20.48 21.22
C ASP A 2 40.17 20.50 19.83
N THR A 3 40.86 21.08 18.84
CA THR A 3 40.37 21.16 17.45
C THR A 3 40.04 19.77 16.90
N VAL A 4 40.81 18.75 17.30
CA VAL A 4 40.57 17.35 16.92
C VAL A 4 39.25 16.82 17.49
N GLU A 5 38.92 17.11 18.74
CA GLU A 5 37.64 16.69 19.36
C GLU A 5 36.45 17.33 18.63
N LEU A 6 36.57 18.60 18.25
CA LEU A 6 35.51 19.32 17.53
C LEU A 6 35.20 18.67 16.18
N PHE A 7 36.23 18.27 15.41
CA PHE A 7 36.06 17.61 14.12
C PHE A 7 35.41 16.22 14.26
N VAL A 8 35.84 15.44 15.24
CA VAL A 8 35.27 14.10 15.49
C VAL A 8 33.80 14.20 15.87
N THR A 9 33.44 15.16 16.73
CA THR A 9 32.05 15.35 17.17
C THR A 9 31.15 15.84 16.03
N ALA A 10 31.64 16.76 15.20
CA ALA A 10 30.90 17.27 14.04
C ALA A 10 30.65 16.19 12.99
N ALA A 11 31.66 15.36 12.69
CA ALA A 11 31.52 14.25 11.75
C ALA A 11 30.48 13.21 12.23
N GLY A 12 30.50 12.89 13.54
CA GLY A 12 29.50 12.01 14.15
C GLY A 12 28.08 12.56 14.07
N ALA A 13 27.88 13.84 14.39
CA ALA A 13 26.58 14.49 14.30
C ALA A 13 26.03 14.51 12.86
N LEU A 14 26.91 14.73 11.88
CA LEU A 14 26.54 14.76 10.47
C LEU A 14 26.13 13.38 9.96
N LEU A 15 26.84 12.32 10.35
CA LEU A 15 26.47 10.93 10.03
C LEU A 15 25.13 10.54 10.67
N ILE A 16 24.89 10.89 11.93
CA ILE A 16 23.61 10.64 12.60
C ILE A 16 22.48 11.38 11.86
N GLY A 17 22.69 12.65 11.51
CA GLY A 17 21.73 13.42 10.72
C GLY A 17 21.44 12.79 9.36
N LEU A 18 22.47 12.28 8.67
CA LEU A 18 22.33 11.63 7.36
C LEU A 18 21.55 10.31 7.47
N VAL A 19 21.84 9.48 8.47
CA VAL A 19 21.11 8.22 8.72
C VAL A 19 19.65 8.50 9.08
N LEU A 20 19.38 9.47 9.95
CA LEU A 20 18.02 9.86 10.31
C LEU A 20 17.26 10.41 9.10
N TRP A 21 17.90 11.23 8.28
CA TRP A 21 17.29 11.77 7.06
C TRP A 21 17.00 10.66 6.05
N TYR A 22 17.94 9.76 5.81
CA TYR A 22 17.76 8.60 4.93
C TYR A 22 16.58 7.77 5.39
N PHE A 23 16.49 7.42 6.68
CA PHE A 23 15.40 6.59 7.20
C PHE A 23 14.04 7.30 7.12
N PHE A 24 13.98 8.59 7.46
CA PHE A 24 12.72 9.34 7.47
C PHE A 24 12.20 9.67 6.06
N PHE A 25 13.11 9.85 5.09
CA PHE A 25 12.77 10.17 3.71
C PHE A 25 12.62 8.93 2.81
N SER A 26 13.19 7.78 3.20
CA SER A 26 13.18 6.56 2.38
C SER A 26 11.97 5.64 2.59
N GLU A 27 11.02 5.98 3.48
CA GLU A 27 9.94 5.05 3.87
C GLU A 27 8.50 5.51 3.56
N ARG A 28 8.24 6.41 2.60
CA ARG A 28 6.85 6.70 2.21
C ARG A 28 6.64 6.77 0.70
N GLU A 29 6.80 5.63 0.03
CA GLU A 29 6.23 5.42 -1.30
C GLU A 29 4.70 5.28 -1.17
N VAL A 30 3.99 6.40 -1.15
CA VAL A 30 2.55 6.41 -1.41
C VAL A 30 2.37 6.29 -2.92
N VAL A 31 2.16 5.08 -3.41
CA VAL A 31 1.92 4.84 -4.84
C VAL A 31 0.49 5.28 -5.17
N SER A 32 0.34 6.43 -5.81
CA SER A 32 -0.93 6.83 -6.43
C SER A 32 -1.30 5.84 -7.53
N ALA A 33 -2.55 5.38 -7.59
CA ALA A 33 -2.98 4.46 -8.65
C ALA A 33 -2.70 5.08 -10.02
N VAL A 34 -2.08 4.30 -10.91
CA VAL A 34 -1.67 4.79 -12.23
C VAL A 34 -2.93 4.84 -13.10
N SER A 35 -3.30 6.04 -13.54
CA SER A 35 -4.34 6.21 -14.56
C SER A 35 -3.82 5.64 -15.88
N SER A 36 -4.39 4.52 -16.33
CA SER A 36 -4.09 3.94 -17.64
C SER A 36 -4.81 4.73 -18.73
N LEU A 37 -4.29 4.68 -19.96
CA LEU A 37 -4.62 5.49 -21.15
C LEU A 37 -6.10 5.43 -21.66
N GLY A 38 -7.04 4.90 -20.87
CA GLY A 38 -8.46 4.76 -21.22
C GLY A 38 -9.46 5.23 -20.15
N GLY A 39 -9.03 5.97 -19.13
CA GLY A 39 -9.91 6.39 -18.02
C GLY A 39 -10.23 5.28 -17.01
N LEU A 40 -9.59 4.12 -17.18
CA LEU A 40 -9.55 3.01 -16.24
C LEU A 40 -8.35 3.18 -15.32
N GLN A 41 -8.59 3.10 -14.02
CA GLN A 41 -7.54 3.15 -13.02
C GLN A 41 -7.10 1.72 -12.70
N GLN A 42 -5.80 1.46 -12.74
CA GLN A 42 -5.25 0.16 -12.39
C GLN A 42 -4.33 0.32 -11.19
N ALA A 43 -4.49 -0.57 -10.22
CA ALA A 43 -3.58 -0.68 -9.10
C ALA A 43 -3.19 -2.15 -8.90
N ASP A 44 -1.90 -2.40 -8.81
CA ASP A 44 -1.33 -3.71 -8.49
C ASP A 44 -1.01 -3.77 -6.99
N ILE A 45 -1.55 -4.76 -6.31
CA ILE A 45 -1.39 -5.00 -4.88
C ILE A 45 -0.74 -6.36 -4.71
N THR A 46 0.42 -6.39 -4.06
CA THR A 46 1.05 -7.64 -3.64
C THR A 46 0.53 -8.04 -2.27
N VAL A 47 0.13 -9.30 -2.13
CA VAL A 47 -0.31 -9.91 -0.86
C VAL A 47 0.78 -10.84 -0.35
N LYS A 48 1.41 -10.46 0.75
CA LYS A 48 2.48 -11.21 1.43
C LYS A 48 2.57 -10.80 2.91
N GLY A 49 1.87 -11.50 3.80
CA GLY A 49 1.76 -11.17 5.22
C GLY A 49 1.11 -9.80 5.49
N GLY A 50 0.51 -9.21 4.47
CA GLY A 50 0.03 -7.82 4.42
C GLY A 50 -0.27 -7.42 2.97
N TYR A 51 -0.82 -6.22 2.81
CA TYR A 51 -1.08 -5.63 1.49
C TYR A 51 0.00 -4.59 1.19
N SER A 52 0.61 -4.68 0.01
CA SER A 52 1.59 -3.72 -0.46
C SER A 52 1.22 -3.25 -1.87
N PRO A 53 0.87 -1.97 -2.07
CA PRO A 53 0.74 -0.93 -1.06
C PRO A 53 -0.45 -1.19 -0.11
N ASP A 54 -0.34 -0.69 1.13
CA ASP A 54 -1.42 -0.76 2.14
C ASP A 54 -2.45 0.35 1.95
N VAL A 55 -2.07 1.44 1.28
CA VAL A 55 -2.95 2.56 0.91
C VAL A 55 -2.99 2.70 -0.61
N ILE A 56 -4.20 2.62 -1.17
CA ILE A 56 -4.45 2.74 -2.61
C ILE A 56 -5.32 3.98 -2.81
N GLU A 57 -4.86 4.93 -3.61
CA GLU A 57 -5.62 6.14 -3.92
C GLU A 57 -6.25 6.04 -5.31
N VAL A 58 -7.56 6.28 -5.41
CA VAL A 58 -8.32 6.22 -6.67
C VAL A 58 -9.26 7.41 -6.80
N GLU A 59 -9.62 7.79 -8.03
CA GLU A 59 -10.60 8.84 -8.33
C GLU A 59 -12.03 8.30 -8.34
N ARG A 60 -12.96 9.08 -7.78
CA ARG A 60 -14.39 8.80 -7.84
C ARG A 60 -14.95 8.86 -9.27
N GLY A 61 -15.97 8.05 -9.51
CA GLY A 61 -16.72 8.06 -10.77
C GLY A 61 -15.98 7.45 -11.96
N ARG A 62 -14.81 6.86 -11.75
CA ARG A 62 -14.03 6.15 -12.77
C ARG A 62 -13.92 4.67 -12.41
N PRO A 63 -14.04 3.74 -13.39
CA PRO A 63 -13.84 2.33 -13.13
C PRO A 63 -12.39 2.07 -12.70
N VAL A 64 -12.24 1.26 -11.65
CA VAL A 64 -10.96 0.86 -11.06
C VAL A 64 -10.84 -0.65 -11.17
N GLN A 65 -9.67 -1.12 -11.60
CA GLN A 65 -9.25 -2.52 -11.53
C GLN A 65 -8.14 -2.64 -10.48
N LEU A 66 -8.42 -3.38 -9.42
CA LEU A 66 -7.44 -3.75 -8.41
C LEU A 66 -6.94 -5.17 -8.70
N HIS A 67 -5.64 -5.32 -8.94
CA HIS A 67 -5.00 -6.61 -9.18
C HIS A 67 -4.31 -7.08 -7.90
N PHE A 68 -4.91 -8.04 -7.20
CA PHE A 68 -4.32 -8.63 -6.01
C PHE A 68 -3.48 -9.84 -6.38
N HIS A 69 -2.16 -9.69 -6.35
CA HIS A 69 -1.20 -10.76 -6.58
C HIS A 69 -0.80 -11.40 -5.26
N ARG A 70 -1.31 -12.60 -4.98
CA ARG A 70 -0.99 -13.33 -3.75
C ARG A 70 0.30 -14.13 -3.94
N THR A 71 1.35 -13.76 -3.22
CA THR A 71 2.68 -14.41 -3.28
C THR A 71 2.97 -15.33 -2.09
N GLU A 72 1.91 -15.73 -1.38
CA GLU A 72 1.98 -16.55 -0.17
C GLU A 72 0.85 -17.59 -0.15
N ASP A 73 0.98 -18.59 0.73
CA ASP A 73 0.01 -19.66 0.95
C ASP A 73 -0.63 -19.61 2.35
N ALA A 74 -0.45 -18.51 3.09
CA ALA A 74 -1.02 -18.35 4.43
C ALA A 74 -2.56 -18.35 4.39
N SER A 75 -3.20 -19.16 5.24
CA SER A 75 -4.67 -19.28 5.27
C SER A 75 -5.38 -17.97 5.58
N CYS A 76 -4.72 -17.08 6.33
CA CYS A 76 -5.23 -15.76 6.66
C CYS A 76 -5.49 -14.89 5.41
N SER A 77 -4.78 -15.10 4.30
CA SER A 77 -4.86 -14.27 3.09
C SER A 77 -5.66 -14.93 1.96
N GLU A 78 -6.44 -15.98 2.24
CA GLU A 78 -7.25 -16.72 1.25
C GLU A 78 -8.48 -15.95 0.76
N GLU A 79 -8.98 -15.01 1.57
CA GLU A 79 -10.13 -14.20 1.23
C GLU A 79 -9.81 -12.72 1.37
N LEU A 80 -10.40 -11.91 0.50
CA LEU A 80 -10.46 -10.46 0.58
C LEU A 80 -11.91 -10.02 0.80
N LEU A 81 -12.09 -9.13 1.77
CA LEU A 81 -13.35 -8.52 2.15
C LEU A 81 -13.27 -7.01 1.96
N LEU A 82 -14.19 -6.47 1.14
CA LEU A 82 -14.47 -5.05 1.00
C LEU A 82 -15.92 -4.82 1.47
N PRO A 83 -16.15 -4.59 2.78
CA PRO A 83 -17.49 -4.52 3.34
C PRO A 83 -18.31 -3.37 2.75
N ASP A 84 -17.72 -2.20 2.52
CA ASP A 84 -18.42 -1.04 1.97
C ASP A 84 -18.96 -1.29 0.55
N PHE A 85 -18.25 -2.09 -0.23
CA PHE A 85 -18.65 -2.48 -1.59
C PHE A 85 -19.40 -3.81 -1.63
N HIS A 86 -19.60 -4.48 -0.49
CA HIS A 86 -20.20 -5.81 -0.37
C HIS A 86 -19.50 -6.88 -1.23
N ILE A 87 -18.18 -6.73 -1.41
CA ILE A 87 -17.37 -7.65 -2.21
C ILE A 87 -16.64 -8.61 -1.27
N ARG A 88 -16.83 -9.92 -1.51
CA ARG A 88 -16.01 -10.99 -0.96
C ARG A 88 -15.40 -11.76 -2.14
N ARG A 89 -14.07 -11.91 -2.15
CA ARG A 89 -13.36 -12.63 -3.21
C ARG A 89 -12.30 -13.55 -2.62
N GLU A 90 -12.20 -14.74 -3.18
CA GLU A 90 -11.09 -15.65 -2.89
C GLU A 90 -9.83 -15.20 -3.64
N LEU A 91 -8.70 -15.28 -2.95
CA LEU A 91 -7.38 -14.99 -3.45
C LEU A 91 -6.59 -16.30 -3.48
N PRO A 92 -6.63 -17.10 -4.55
CA PRO A 92 -5.82 -18.32 -4.63
C PRO A 92 -4.32 -18.01 -4.52
N ALA A 93 -3.56 -18.92 -3.89
CA ALA A 93 -2.12 -18.76 -3.70
C ALA A 93 -1.38 -18.72 -5.05
N PHE A 94 -0.36 -17.86 -5.14
CA PHE A 94 0.48 -17.64 -6.32
C PHE A 94 -0.28 -17.21 -7.58
N GLN A 95 -1.42 -16.56 -7.40
CA GLN A 95 -2.28 -16.09 -8.48
C GLN A 95 -2.66 -14.61 -8.31
N THR A 96 -3.03 -14.00 -9.44
CA THR A 96 -3.54 -12.62 -9.47
C THR A 96 -5.04 -12.64 -9.63
N THR A 97 -5.75 -12.10 -8.64
CA THR A 97 -7.20 -11.89 -8.70
C THR A 97 -7.49 -10.43 -9.02
N THR A 98 -8.19 -10.19 -10.12
CA THR A 98 -8.64 -8.84 -10.51
C THR A 98 -10.02 -8.55 -9.92
N ILE A 99 -10.17 -7.38 -9.30
CA ILE A 99 -11.43 -6.89 -8.76
C ILE A 99 -11.75 -5.57 -9.42
N GLU A 100 -12.90 -5.52 -10.10
CA GLU A 100 -13.41 -4.31 -10.73
C GLU A 100 -14.39 -3.63 -9.79
N LEU A 101 -14.20 -2.33 -9.58
CA LEU A 101 -15.05 -1.50 -8.74
C LEU A 101 -15.27 -0.13 -9.36
N LEU A 102 -16.45 0.44 -9.11
CA LEU A 102 -16.82 1.78 -9.55
C LEU A 102 -17.16 2.62 -8.31
N PRO A 103 -16.18 3.31 -7.71
CA PRO A 103 -16.39 4.04 -6.49
C PRO A 103 -17.16 5.32 -6.81
N GLN A 104 -18.38 5.45 -6.27
CA GLN A 104 -19.24 6.63 -6.50
C GLN A 104 -19.11 7.68 -5.39
N GLN A 105 -18.74 7.25 -4.18
CA GLN A 105 -18.66 8.13 -3.02
C GLN A 105 -17.19 8.37 -2.65
N PRO A 106 -16.77 9.63 -2.45
CA PRO A 106 -15.46 9.93 -1.91
C PRO A 106 -15.38 9.50 -0.44
N GLY A 107 -14.22 9.01 -0.02
CA GLY A 107 -14.06 8.47 1.33
C GLY A 107 -12.87 7.54 1.45
N THR A 108 -12.63 7.06 2.67
CA THR A 108 -11.66 5.98 2.92
C THR A 108 -12.43 4.71 3.22
N PHE A 109 -12.20 3.69 2.40
CA PHE A 109 -12.83 2.38 2.53
C PHE A 109 -11.77 1.38 2.98
N GLU A 110 -12.08 0.60 4.00
CA GLU A 110 -11.14 -0.40 4.50
C GLU A 110 -11.40 -1.73 3.80
N PHE A 111 -10.32 -2.41 3.44
CA PHE A 111 -10.38 -3.79 2.98
C PHE A 111 -9.55 -4.68 3.90
N THR A 112 -10.07 -5.86 4.18
CA THR A 112 -9.45 -6.79 5.12
C THR A 112 -9.38 -8.19 4.55
N CYS A 113 -8.56 -9.04 5.15
CA CYS A 113 -8.65 -10.47 4.87
C CYS A 113 -9.88 -11.11 5.55
N GLY A 114 -10.21 -12.36 5.21
CA GLY A 114 -11.32 -13.11 5.81
C GLY A 114 -11.28 -13.21 7.34
N MET A 115 -10.07 -13.17 7.93
CA MET A 115 -9.84 -13.20 9.38
C MET A 115 -9.71 -11.80 10.02
N HIS A 116 -9.89 -10.72 9.26
CA HIS A 116 -9.75 -9.32 9.71
C HIS A 116 -8.40 -8.93 10.34
N MET A 117 -7.35 -9.73 10.10
CA MET A 117 -5.99 -9.46 10.59
C MET A 117 -5.24 -8.50 9.67
N LEU A 118 -5.19 -8.82 8.38
CA LEU A 118 -4.59 -7.96 7.37
C LEU A 118 -5.56 -6.84 7.01
N ARG A 119 -5.07 -5.61 6.90
CA ARG A 119 -5.87 -4.42 6.60
C ARG A 119 -5.17 -3.56 5.58
N GLY A 120 -5.93 -3.00 4.66
CA GLY A 120 -5.51 -1.95 3.77
C GLY A 120 -6.63 -0.92 3.61
N LYS A 121 -6.29 0.20 2.97
CA LYS A 121 -7.18 1.35 2.79
C LYS A 121 -7.26 1.72 1.32
N LEU A 122 -8.47 1.85 0.83
CA LEU A 122 -8.79 2.42 -0.46
C LEU A 122 -9.30 3.85 -0.24
N VAL A 123 -8.50 4.84 -0.63
CA VAL A 123 -8.85 6.26 -0.54
C VAL A 123 -9.43 6.70 -1.87
N VAL A 124 -10.72 7.02 -1.88
CA VAL A 124 -11.42 7.56 -3.04
C VAL A 124 -11.44 9.08 -2.94
N LYS A 125 -10.78 9.76 -3.88
CA LYS A 125 -10.73 11.22 -4.03
C LYS A 125 -11.79 11.74 -5.00
#